data_AF-A0A8B8QUH9-F1
#
_entry.id   AF-A0A8B8QUH9-F1
#
_cell.length_a   1.000
_cell.length_b   1.000
_cell.length_c   1.000
_cell.angle_alpha   90.00
_cell.angle_beta   90.00
_cell.angle_gamma   90.00
#
_symmetry.space_group_name_H-M   'P 1'
#
loop_
_entity.id
_entity.type
_entity.pdbx_description
1 polymer ?
#
loop_
_entity_poly.entity_id
_entity_poly.type
_entity_poly.pdbx_seq_one_letter_code
_entity_poly.pdbx_strand_id
1 'polypeptide(L)'
;MSVQVSAIPSSSPSKGRSGGMVERRWAEYHESIWGDYFLKYASPSNSTKFNFLGRVEGQVEELKIEVRKMLTDAADKPSQMLHLIDEIQRLGIDYHFEREIDEQLEQIHKSYSQLDHGDFKGDDLHMVALMFRLLRQQGYNISSGKP
;
A
#
# COMPACT_ATOMS: atom_id res chain seq x y z
N MET A 1 6.09 14.80 -26.05
CA MET A 1 7.27 15.62 -25.69
C MET A 1 8.37 14.66 -25.29
N SER A 2 9.38 14.48 -26.13
CA SER A 2 10.42 13.46 -25.92
C SER A 2 11.57 14.07 -25.12
N VAL A 3 11.82 13.56 -23.92
CA VAL A 3 12.92 14.01 -23.07
C VAL A 3 14.20 13.34 -23.54
N GLN A 4 15.08 14.13 -24.16
CA GLN A 4 16.44 13.70 -24.53
C GLN A 4 17.28 13.65 -23.25
N VAL A 5 17.80 12.48 -22.89
CA VAL A 5 18.79 12.35 -21.82
C VAL A 5 20.13 12.84 -22.37
N SER A 6 20.54 14.03 -21.91
CA SER A 6 21.83 14.64 -22.25
C SER A 6 22.95 13.83 -21.62
N ALA A 7 23.82 13.25 -22.45
CA ALA A 7 25.06 12.63 -21.99
C ALA A 7 26.02 13.74 -21.51
N ILE A 8 26.36 13.72 -20.23
CA ILE A 8 27.33 14.64 -19.64
C ILE A 8 28.70 14.35 -20.26
N PRO A 9 29.43 15.35 -20.79
CA PRO A 9 30.78 15.12 -21.29
C PRO A 9 31.70 14.78 -20.11
N SER A 10 32.36 13.62 -20.16
CA SER A 10 33.43 13.30 -19.21
C SER A 10 34.63 14.19 -19.52
N SER A 11 34.73 15.32 -18.82
CA SER A 11 35.92 16.17 -18.86
C SER A 11 37.05 15.46 -18.12
N SER A 12 38.10 15.09 -18.84
CA SER A 12 39.37 14.64 -18.25
C SER A 12 40.16 15.87 -17.81
N PRO A 13 40.61 16.00 -16.54
CA PRO A 13 41.38 17.17 -16.14
C PRO A 13 42.81 17.09 -16.69
N SER A 14 43.23 18.22 -17.26
CA SER A 14 44.58 18.49 -17.74
C SER A 14 45.59 18.54 -16.58
N LYS A 15 46.80 18.08 -16.88
CA LYS A 15 47.93 17.89 -15.94
C LYS A 15 48.61 19.24 -15.64
N GLY A 16 48.62 19.68 -14.38
CA GLY A 16 49.39 20.85 -13.96
C GLY A 16 49.42 21.11 -12.44
N ARG A 17 50.62 20.94 -11.85
CA ARG A 17 51.13 21.42 -10.54
C ARG A 17 50.66 20.74 -9.25
N SER A 18 51.64 20.48 -8.37
CA SER A 18 51.59 19.59 -7.21
C SER A 18 50.76 20.14 -6.05
N GLY A 19 49.83 19.32 -5.56
CA GLY A 19 49.02 19.50 -4.36
C GLY A 19 48.40 18.14 -4.05
N GLY A 20 48.44 17.73 -2.77
CA GLY A 20 48.16 16.35 -2.33
C GLY A 20 47.02 15.68 -3.08
N MET A 21 47.31 14.49 -3.63
CA MET A 21 46.33 13.64 -4.30
C MET A 21 45.24 13.34 -3.26
N VAL A 22 44.11 14.04 -3.32
CA VAL A 22 42.94 13.68 -2.52
C VAL A 22 42.38 12.42 -3.17
N GLU A 23 42.95 11.28 -2.82
CA GLU A 23 42.38 9.98 -3.16
C GLU A 23 40.99 9.92 -2.54
N ARG A 24 39.97 9.73 -3.39
CA ARG A 24 38.62 9.46 -2.91
C ARG A 24 38.67 8.15 -2.13
N ARG A 25 38.37 8.20 -0.83
CA ARG A 25 38.33 7.01 0.02
C ARG A 25 37.29 6.04 -0.53
N TRP A 26 37.71 4.80 -0.73
CA TRP A 26 36.82 3.70 -1.04
C TRP A 26 36.06 3.32 0.22
N ALA A 27 34.75 3.11 0.08
CA ALA A 27 33.89 2.82 1.22
C ALA A 27 33.77 1.32 1.53
N GLU A 28 34.49 0.46 0.79
CA GLU A 28 34.57 -1.01 0.98
C GLU A 28 33.21 -1.67 1.25
N TYR A 29 32.17 -1.23 0.53
CA TYR A 29 30.84 -1.83 0.67
C TYR A 29 30.86 -3.28 0.18
N HIS A 30 30.17 -4.14 0.91
CA HIS A 30 29.95 -5.51 0.49
C HIS A 30 29.10 -5.55 -0.78
N GLU A 31 29.38 -6.53 -1.64
CA GLU A 31 28.63 -6.76 -2.87
C GLU A 31 27.15 -7.07 -2.59
N SER A 32 26.31 -6.89 -3.61
CA SER A 32 24.90 -7.28 -3.52
C SER A 32 24.78 -8.77 -3.20
N ILE A 33 24.01 -9.09 -2.16
CA ILE A 33 23.71 -10.48 -1.75
C ILE A 33 23.13 -11.29 -2.92
N TRP A 34 22.47 -10.62 -3.86
CA TRP A 34 21.76 -11.25 -4.98
C TRP A 34 22.46 -11.12 -6.32
N GLY A 35 23.47 -10.24 -6.44
CA GLY A 35 24.13 -9.93 -7.71
C GLY A 35 23.14 -9.79 -8.88
N ASP A 36 23.39 -10.51 -9.97
CA ASP A 36 22.54 -10.54 -11.16
C ASP A 36 21.55 -11.72 -11.18
N TYR A 37 21.39 -12.44 -10.06
CA TYR A 37 20.61 -13.69 -9.99
C TYR A 37 19.18 -13.53 -10.53
N PHE A 38 18.48 -12.46 -10.13
CA PHE A 38 17.10 -12.21 -10.53
C PHE A 38 16.94 -11.67 -11.96
N LEU A 39 18.00 -11.11 -12.55
CA LEU A 39 17.94 -10.55 -13.91
C LEU A 39 17.67 -11.64 -14.95
N LYS A 40 18.08 -12.88 -14.69
CA LYS A 40 17.84 -14.04 -15.57
C LYS A 40 16.36 -14.44 -15.66
N TYR A 41 15.60 -14.21 -14.58
CA TYR A 41 14.19 -14.58 -14.50
C TYR A 41 13.24 -13.45 -14.88
N ALA A 42 13.75 -12.22 -14.95
CA ALA A 42 13.00 -11.07 -15.45
C ALA A 42 12.76 -11.11 -16.97
N SER A 43 13.39 -12.05 -17.70
CA SER A 43 13.16 -12.22 -19.14
C SER A 43 11.75 -12.74 -19.43
N PRO A 44 10.95 -12.05 -20.27
CA PRO A 44 9.59 -12.48 -20.64
C PRO A 44 9.52 -13.82 -21.39
N SER A 45 10.65 -14.37 -21.85
CA SER A 45 10.75 -15.53 -22.74
C SER A 45 10.39 -16.89 -22.10
N ASN A 46 10.16 -16.95 -20.79
CA ASN A 46 9.95 -18.20 -20.05
C ASN A 46 8.47 -18.61 -20.12
N SER A 47 7.98 -18.77 -21.36
CA SER A 47 6.58 -18.79 -21.76
C SER A 47 5.87 -20.15 -21.57
N THR A 48 5.97 -20.74 -20.39
CA THR A 48 4.97 -21.72 -19.88
C THR A 48 3.88 -21.05 -19.04
N LYS A 49 4.00 -19.74 -18.83
CA LYS A 49 3.17 -18.93 -17.91
C LYS A 49 1.78 -18.58 -18.46
N PHE A 50 1.55 -18.59 -19.78
CA PHE A 50 0.38 -17.94 -20.40
C PHE A 50 -0.96 -18.66 -20.17
N ASN A 51 -1.03 -20.00 -20.18
CA ASN A 51 -2.30 -20.72 -20.01
C ASN A 51 -2.71 -20.87 -18.53
N PHE A 52 -1.74 -20.99 -17.63
CA PHE A 52 -2.00 -20.99 -16.19
C PHE A 52 -2.46 -19.61 -15.72
N LEU A 53 -1.85 -18.55 -16.27
CA LEU A 53 -2.19 -17.17 -15.94
C LEU A 53 -3.64 -16.84 -16.28
N GLY A 54 -4.15 -17.21 -17.46
CA GLY A 54 -5.54 -16.90 -17.83
C GLY A 54 -6.61 -17.55 -16.93
N ARG A 55 -6.38 -18.79 -16.47
CA ARG A 55 -7.30 -19.43 -15.50
C ARG A 55 -7.26 -18.73 -14.15
N VAL A 56 -6.06 -18.39 -13.67
CA VAL A 56 -5.85 -17.71 -12.40
C VAL A 56 -6.43 -16.29 -12.44
N GLU A 57 -6.26 -15.57 -13.55
CA GLU A 57 -6.85 -14.23 -13.75
C GLU A 57 -8.38 -14.27 -13.64
N GLY A 58 -9.03 -15.25 -14.28
CA GLY A 58 -10.48 -15.42 -14.17
C GLY A 58 -10.93 -15.65 -12.72
N GLN A 59 -10.22 -16.49 -11.97
CA GLN A 59 -10.51 -16.74 -10.55
C GLN A 59 -10.28 -15.50 -9.68
N VAL A 60 -9.24 -14.71 -9.97
CA VAL A 60 -8.97 -13.45 -9.26
C VAL A 60 -10.09 -12.45 -9.48
N GLU A 61 -10.58 -12.30 -10.71
CA GLU A 61 -11.71 -11.39 -10.98
C GLU A 61 -13.01 -11.85 -10.33
N GLU A 62 -13.29 -13.16 -10.29
CA GLU A 62 -14.42 -13.73 -9.58
C GLU A 62 -14.35 -13.43 -8.06
N LEU A 63 -13.18 -13.65 -7.45
CA LEU A 63 -12.95 -13.34 -6.03
C LEU A 63 -13.06 -11.84 -5.73
N LYS A 64 -12.59 -10.96 -6.62
CA LYS A 64 -12.79 -9.51 -6.46
C LYS A 64 -14.27 -9.14 -6.45
N ILE A 65 -15.09 -9.75 -7.30
CA ILE A 65 -16.53 -9.51 -7.31
C ILE A 65 -17.15 -9.96 -5.97
N GLU A 66 -16.74 -11.11 -5.46
CA GLU A 66 -17.22 -11.63 -4.18
C GLU A 66 -16.85 -10.70 -3.02
N VAL A 67 -15.59 -10.27 -2.92
CA VAL A 67 -15.14 -9.32 -1.88
C VAL A 67 -15.88 -7.99 -1.99
N ARG A 68 -16.09 -7.48 -3.21
CA ARG A 68 -16.88 -6.26 -3.43
C ARG A 68 -18.30 -6.43 -2.90
N LYS A 69 -18.92 -7.59 -3.12
CA LYS A 69 -20.24 -7.91 -2.58
C LYS A 69 -20.23 -7.97 -1.05
N MET A 70 -19.19 -8.55 -0.44
CA MET A 70 -19.06 -8.56 1.03
C MET A 70 -18.97 -7.13 1.59
N LEU A 71 -18.27 -6.22 0.91
CA LEU A 71 -18.18 -4.81 1.28
C LEU A 71 -19.49 -4.03 1.08
N THR A 72 -20.39 -4.47 0.20
CA THR A 72 -21.72 -3.85 0.06
C THR A 72 -22.76 -4.43 1.00
N ASP A 73 -22.69 -5.74 1.25
CA ASP A 73 -23.69 -6.48 2.03
C ASP A 73 -23.48 -6.32 3.55
N ALA A 74 -22.23 -6.14 4.01
CA ALA A 74 -21.95 -5.99 5.45
C ALA A 74 -22.33 -4.61 6.03
N ALA A 75 -22.98 -3.73 5.24
CA ALA A 75 -23.50 -2.44 5.70
C ALA A 75 -24.45 -2.56 6.91
N ASP A 76 -25.09 -3.73 7.11
CA ASP A 76 -26.00 -3.97 8.23
C ASP A 76 -25.28 -4.20 9.58
N LYS A 77 -23.96 -4.42 9.59
CA LYS A 77 -23.17 -4.67 10.82
C LYS A 77 -21.80 -3.95 10.79
N PRO A 78 -21.69 -2.75 11.38
CA PRO A 78 -20.47 -1.95 11.37
C PRO A 78 -19.22 -2.68 11.88
N SER A 79 -19.37 -3.55 12.89
CA SER A 79 -18.25 -4.34 13.45
C SER A 79 -17.64 -5.29 12.42
N GLN A 80 -18.48 -6.02 11.68
CA GLN A 80 -18.03 -6.95 10.64
C GLN A 80 -17.39 -6.19 9.47
N MET A 81 -17.97 -5.04 9.11
CA MET A 81 -17.41 -4.17 8.08
C MET A 81 -16.00 -3.68 8.44
N LEU A 82 -15.79 -3.18 9.66
CA LEU A 82 -14.48 -2.72 10.12
C LEU A 82 -13.43 -3.85 10.10
N HIS A 83 -13.82 -5.07 10.50
CA HIS A 83 -12.94 -6.24 10.42
C HIS A 83 -12.57 -6.60 8.98
N LEU A 84 -13.53 -6.61 8.07
CA LEU A 84 -13.29 -6.91 6.65
C LEU A 84 -12.33 -5.89 6.03
N ILE A 85 -12.54 -4.60 6.30
CA ILE A 85 -11.65 -3.53 5.82
C ILE A 85 -10.24 -3.73 6.38
N ASP A 86 -10.10 -4.06 7.65
CA ASP A 86 -8.79 -4.32 8.26
C ASP A 86 -8.06 -5.49 7.60
N GLU A 87 -8.75 -6.59 7.35
CA GLU A 87 -8.16 -7.76 6.69
C GLU A 87 -7.69 -7.41 5.28
N ILE A 88 -8.51 -6.71 4.50
CA ILE A 88 -8.18 -6.26 3.13
C ILE A 88 -6.92 -5.39 3.13
N GLN A 89 -6.83 -4.40 4.04
CA GLN A 89 -5.66 -3.52 4.16
C GLN A 89 -4.40 -4.29 4.59
N ARG A 90 -4.53 -5.22 5.55
CA ARG A 90 -3.39 -6.03 6.02
C ARG A 90 -2.89 -7.03 4.99
N LEU A 91 -3.74 -7.45 4.06
CA LEU A 91 -3.37 -8.25 2.89
C LEU A 91 -2.71 -7.41 1.78
N GLY A 92 -2.79 -6.07 1.83
CA GLY A 92 -2.22 -5.18 0.82
C GLY A 92 -2.94 -5.25 -0.53
N ILE A 93 -4.25 -5.54 -0.51
CA ILE A 93 -5.11 -5.66 -1.70
C ILE A 93 -6.23 -4.61 -1.74
N ASP A 94 -6.19 -3.64 -0.83
CA ASP A 94 -7.14 -2.54 -0.69
C ASP A 94 -7.23 -1.64 -1.92
N TYR A 95 -6.15 -1.51 -2.70
CA TYR A 95 -6.13 -0.77 -3.96
C TYR A 95 -7.13 -1.26 -5.02
N HIS A 96 -7.72 -2.45 -4.86
CA HIS A 96 -8.79 -2.95 -5.71
C HIS A 96 -10.21 -2.51 -5.28
N PHE A 97 -10.35 -1.98 -4.07
CA PHE A 97 -11.62 -1.72 -3.40
C PHE A 97 -11.67 -0.33 -2.75
N GLU A 98 -10.81 0.60 -3.16
CA GLU A 98 -10.66 1.93 -2.55
C GLU A 98 -12.00 2.64 -2.39
N ARG A 99 -12.80 2.67 -3.47
CA ARG A 99 -14.11 3.32 -3.48
C ARG A 99 -15.07 2.68 -2.47
N GLU A 100 -15.17 1.36 -2.47
CA GLU A 100 -16.06 0.65 -1.55
C GLU A 100 -15.64 0.86 -0.10
N ILE A 101 -14.34 0.85 0.19
CA ILE A 101 -13.80 1.12 1.53
C ILE A 101 -14.12 2.55 1.97
N ASP A 102 -13.91 3.54 1.10
CA ASP A 102 -14.19 4.94 1.40
C ASP A 102 -15.68 5.18 1.68
N GLU A 103 -16.56 4.63 0.85
CA GLU A 103 -18.01 4.72 1.04
C GLU A 103 -18.45 4.14 2.40
N GLN A 104 -17.92 2.97 2.77
CA GLN A 104 -18.24 2.33 4.05
C GLN A 104 -17.69 3.09 5.25
N LEU A 105 -16.45 3.56 5.19
CA LEU A 105 -15.85 4.36 6.27
C LEU A 105 -16.54 5.71 6.43
N GLU A 106 -17.01 6.33 5.34
CA GLU A 106 -17.80 7.56 5.41
C GLU A 106 -19.14 7.31 6.14
N GLN A 107 -19.83 6.21 5.84
CA GLN A 107 -21.08 5.84 6.50
C GLN A 107 -20.88 5.56 7.99
N ILE A 108 -19.82 4.84 8.34
CA ILE A 108 -19.45 4.56 9.74
C ILE A 108 -19.14 5.87 10.47
N HIS A 109 -18.37 6.77 9.85
CA HIS A 109 -18.04 8.07 10.44
C HIS A 109 -19.28 8.94 10.68
N LYS A 110 -20.19 9.03 9.70
CA LYS A 110 -21.46 9.75 9.82
C LYS A 110 -22.30 9.18 10.98
N SER A 111 -22.42 7.87 11.05
CA SER A 111 -23.16 7.18 12.13
C SER A 111 -22.52 7.47 13.50
N TYR A 112 -21.20 7.38 13.59
CA TYR A 112 -20.44 7.69 14.81
C TYR A 112 -20.65 9.14 15.27
N SER A 113 -20.62 10.11 14.35
CA SER A 113 -20.78 11.52 14.67
C SER A 113 -22.18 11.90 15.18
N GLN A 114 -23.19 11.08 14.88
CA GLN A 114 -24.59 11.29 15.30
C GLN A 114 -24.91 10.64 16.65
N LEU A 115 -24.11 9.66 17.08
CA LEU A 115 -24.25 9.01 18.37
C LEU A 115 -23.61 9.87 19.46
N ASP A 116 -24.33 10.08 20.56
CA ASP A 116 -23.76 10.76 21.72
C ASP A 116 -22.64 9.87 22.30
N HIS A 117 -21.50 10.45 22.70
CA HIS A 117 -20.32 9.67 23.13
C HIS A 117 -20.59 8.68 24.28
N GLY A 118 -21.73 8.81 24.96
CA GLY A 118 -22.21 7.90 26.00
C GLY A 118 -22.91 6.63 25.52
N ASP A 119 -23.33 6.55 24.26
CA ASP A 119 -24.07 5.38 23.72
C ASP A 119 -23.14 4.19 23.37
N PHE A 120 -21.83 4.46 23.24
CA PHE A 120 -20.80 3.45 23.06
C PHE A 120 -20.36 2.76 24.37
N LYS A 121 -21.04 3.02 25.50
CA LYS A 121 -20.66 2.49 26.82
C LYS A 121 -20.72 0.96 26.96
N GLY A 122 -21.22 0.25 25.95
CA GLY A 122 -21.27 -1.21 25.89
C GLY A 122 -20.34 -1.87 24.87
N ASP A 123 -19.59 -1.09 24.08
CA ASP A 123 -18.85 -1.60 22.92
C ASP A 123 -17.41 -2.01 23.26
N ASP A 124 -16.98 -3.13 22.67
CA ASP A 124 -15.65 -3.73 22.81
C ASP A 124 -14.53 -2.70 22.51
N LEU A 125 -13.58 -2.56 23.44
CA LEU A 125 -12.39 -1.71 23.29
C LEU A 125 -11.67 -1.97 21.96
N HIS A 126 -11.65 -3.23 21.52
CA HIS A 126 -11.08 -3.61 20.24
C HIS A 126 -11.77 -2.89 19.08
N MET A 127 -13.11 -2.87 19.06
CA MET A 127 -13.89 -2.25 18.00
C MET A 127 -13.70 -0.73 17.96
N VAL A 128 -13.70 -0.08 19.12
CA VAL A 128 -13.45 1.37 19.22
C VAL A 128 -12.05 1.72 18.71
N ALA A 129 -11.03 0.96 19.12
CA ALA A 129 -9.66 1.18 18.67
C ALA A 129 -9.49 0.93 17.17
N LEU A 130 -10.17 -0.09 16.64
CA LEU A 130 -10.15 -0.44 15.22
C LEU A 130 -10.78 0.69 14.38
N MET A 131 -11.98 1.12 14.73
CA MET A 131 -12.66 2.23 14.09
C MET A 131 -11.83 3.51 14.12
N PHE A 132 -11.31 3.88 15.29
CA PHE A 132 -10.47 5.07 15.45
C PHE A 132 -9.26 5.03 14.51
N ARG A 133 -8.58 3.89 14.44
CA ARG A 133 -7.41 3.70 13.56
C ARG A 133 -7.81 3.82 12.09
N LEU A 134 -8.80 3.04 11.63
CA LEU A 134 -9.18 2.99 10.22
C LEU A 134 -9.64 4.36 9.71
N LEU A 135 -10.45 5.06 10.49
CA LEU A 135 -10.93 6.39 10.10
C LEU A 135 -9.80 7.42 10.08
N ARG A 136 -8.87 7.40 11.05
CA ARG A 136 -7.69 8.29 11.00
C ARG A 136 -6.77 7.97 9.83
N GLN A 137 -6.61 6.71 9.46
CA GLN A 137 -5.82 6.30 8.30
C GLN A 137 -6.38 6.91 7.01
N GLN A 138 -7.70 7.03 6.89
CA GLN A 138 -8.37 7.72 5.77
C GLN A 138 -8.50 9.24 5.95
N GLY A 139 -7.86 9.83 6.95
CA GLY A 139 -7.82 11.28 7.14
C GLY A 139 -9.06 11.89 7.80
N TYR A 140 -9.98 11.08 8.35
CA TYR A 140 -11.10 11.60 9.13
C TYR A 140 -10.62 12.19 10.46
N ASN A 141 -11.21 13.33 10.84
CA ASN A 141 -10.92 13.99 12.11
C ASN A 141 -11.74 13.35 13.24
N ILE A 142 -11.07 12.57 14.10
CA ILE A 142 -11.70 11.92 15.26
C ILE A 142 -11.03 12.37 16.56
N SER A 143 -11.89 12.75 17.51
CA SER A 143 -11.50 13.13 18.87
C SER A 143 -11.00 11.91 19.66
N SER A 144 -9.94 12.09 20.44
CA SER A 144 -9.42 11.05 21.35
C SER A 144 -10.13 11.03 22.71
N GLY A 145 -11.19 11.83 22.90
CA GLY A 145 -11.93 12.00 24.16
C GLY A 145 -12.00 13.46 24.61
N LYS A 146 -12.88 13.77 25.58
CA LYS A 146 -12.87 15.07 26.28
C LYS A 146 -11.72 15.09 27.31
N PRO A 147 -11.05 16.23 27.51
CA PRO A 147 -10.14 16.42 28.65
C PRO A 147 -10.89 16.34 29.99
#